data_AF-A0A9D1R5D8-F1
#
_entry.id   AF-A0A9D1R5D8-F1
#
_cell.length_a   1.000
_cell.length_b   1.000
_cell.length_c   1.000
_cell.angle_alpha   90.00
_cell.angle_beta   90.00
_cell.angle_gamma   90.00
#
_symmetry.space_group_name_H-M   'P 1'
#
loop_
_entity.id
_entity.type
_entity.pdbx_description
1 polymer ?
#
loop_
_entity_poly.entity_id
_entity_poly.type
_entity_poly.pdbx_seq_one_letter_code
_entity_poly.pdbx_strand_id
1 'polypeptide(L)'
;MAFVFPFSKGLSEGAGINWFYLYLVLKANIRMELIQANQLIGFSNFSRYQDRKEDFIDGTEYEKIYLRMAVRDTMDNQHISSLEARISPKDRPRELQAAIERYDSCICEGLSREAAEKYREKYFYVVHFTKEPDRDKESLYRHFYKRQQVQRQARAIAALRENGSPAAERIHGIDAAAAEIGCRPEVFAQAFRYLKNHSVSQKLQNGLAADGVRKNRSIMGTYHVGEDFLDVTDGLRAIEEAVCFLNLRCGDRLGHALVLGIDVDEWYEKKSNRILVSKQDYLDNLVWLHAKIRKYALTECEAALTYIERRFDEYFNEIYMQNLSREDYRNVVRKAAEYFDGHRVIHGYHNESPRFGINEYYDAWKLRGDDPELYRDGFFCPKPLQSDEWDYHGINREYPQNYRIRYHPETAILYYMYHYNQGVRKTGSQIVEIKVNPRMIGAAKKVQERMQKEIASIGVGIETNPSSNYLIGTFRRYDRHPVIKWYNMGLTCDPELLKACPQIQVSVNTDDQGVFSTYIENEYAYLALALEKSKDSEGNLLYNRSFILQWLENLRRMGIDQTFS
;
A
#
# COMPACT_ATOMS: atom_id res chain seq x y z
N MET A 1 17.44 -10.92 34.44
CA MET A 1 18.82 -10.41 34.59
C MET A 1 18.91 -9.74 35.95
N ALA A 2 19.78 -10.24 36.83
CA ALA A 2 19.93 -9.72 38.19
C ALA A 2 20.71 -8.39 38.14
N PHE A 3 20.13 -7.34 38.72
CA PHE A 3 20.75 -6.02 38.81
C PHE A 3 21.76 -5.97 39.96
N VAL A 4 23.04 -5.78 39.64
CA VAL A 4 24.07 -5.37 40.61
C VAL A 4 24.32 -3.89 40.38
N PHE A 5 23.91 -3.06 41.33
CA PHE A 5 24.25 -1.64 41.35
C PHE A 5 25.59 -1.44 42.08
N PRO A 6 26.65 -0.95 41.42
CA PRO A 6 27.84 -0.53 42.12
C PRO A 6 27.62 0.88 42.69
N PHE A 7 28.26 1.13 43.83
CA PHE A 7 28.36 2.39 44.59
C PHE A 7 27.34 2.63 45.71
N SER A 8 27.73 2.14 46.89
CA SER A 8 27.53 2.90 48.14
C SER A 8 28.90 3.37 48.63
N LYS A 9 29.08 4.69 48.73
CA LYS A 9 29.72 5.36 49.88
C LYS A 9 29.80 6.87 49.67
N GLY A 10 29.07 7.59 50.52
CA GLY A 10 29.29 9.00 50.83
C GLY A 10 28.41 9.97 50.03
N LEU A 11 27.31 10.42 50.65
CA LEU A 11 26.89 11.83 50.77
C LEU A 11 25.39 11.90 51.12
N SER A 12 25.10 12.55 52.24
CA SER A 12 23.75 12.83 52.75
C SER A 12 22.93 13.84 51.92
N GLU A 13 23.42 14.24 50.75
CA GLU A 13 22.70 14.98 49.70
C GLU A 13 22.37 14.10 48.47
N GLY A 14 22.86 12.85 48.43
CA GLY A 14 22.78 11.95 47.26
C GLY A 14 21.49 11.15 47.14
N ALA A 15 20.62 11.10 48.15
CA ALA A 15 19.40 10.29 48.09
C ALA A 15 18.41 10.78 47.02
N GLY A 16 18.14 12.09 46.95
CA GLY A 16 17.28 12.68 45.92
C GLY A 16 17.87 12.59 44.51
N ILE A 17 19.20 12.74 44.39
CA ILE A 17 19.93 12.56 43.12
C ILE A 17 19.84 11.10 42.65
N ASN A 18 19.94 10.13 43.56
CA ASN A 18 19.83 8.71 43.24
C ASN A 18 18.40 8.32 42.83
N TRP A 19 17.36 8.88 43.45
CA TRP A 19 15.97 8.63 43.04
C TRP A 19 15.62 9.29 41.71
N PHE A 20 16.08 10.52 41.48
CA PHE A 20 15.90 11.19 40.19
C PHE A 20 16.66 10.48 39.07
N TYR A 21 17.90 10.06 39.32
CA TYR A 21 18.67 9.26 38.38
C TYR A 21 18.00 7.91 38.11
N LEU A 22 17.55 7.19 39.15
CA LEU A 22 16.81 5.94 38.99
C LEU A 22 15.52 6.16 38.18
N TYR A 23 14.80 7.25 38.43
CA TYR A 23 13.64 7.64 37.63
C TYR A 23 14.02 7.87 36.16
N LEU A 24 15.10 8.60 35.87
CA LEU A 24 15.57 8.84 34.50
C LEU A 24 15.95 7.53 33.80
N VAL A 25 16.63 6.61 34.51
CA VAL A 25 17.01 5.30 33.98
C VAL A 25 15.78 4.44 33.70
N LEU A 26 14.83 4.36 34.65
CA LEU A 26 13.58 3.62 34.47
C LEU A 26 12.74 4.20 33.33
N LYS A 27 12.61 5.53 33.28
CA LYS A 27 11.92 6.24 32.21
C LYS A 27 12.57 5.97 30.85
N ALA A 28 13.90 6.05 30.77
CA ALA A 28 14.64 5.79 29.54
C ALA A 28 14.47 4.33 29.09
N ASN A 29 14.56 3.37 30.00
CA ASN A 29 14.36 1.95 29.71
C ASN A 29 12.95 1.66 29.20
N ILE A 30 11.92 2.17 29.86
CA ILE A 30 10.53 2.02 29.38
C ILE A 30 10.36 2.68 28.01
N ARG A 31 10.91 3.88 27.82
CA ARG A 31 10.83 4.61 26.54
C ARG A 31 11.51 3.85 25.40
N MET A 32 12.65 3.19 25.65
CA MET A 32 13.35 2.38 24.65
C MET A 32 12.56 1.13 24.22
N GLU A 33 11.59 0.68 25.01
CA GLU A 33 10.69 -0.40 24.61
C GLU A 33 9.52 0.09 23.73
N LEU A 34 9.22 1.39 23.71
CA LEU A 34 8.10 1.97 22.96
C LEU A 34 8.53 2.70 21.68
N ILE A 35 9.81 3.05 21.58
CA ILE A 35 10.41 3.76 20.45
C ILE A 35 11.41 2.83 19.78
N GLN A 36 11.50 2.86 18.45
CA GLN A 36 12.50 2.07 17.72
C GLN A 36 13.92 2.59 18.02
N ALA A 37 14.55 2.02 19.05
CA ALA A 37 15.86 2.42 19.57
C ALA A 37 17.02 1.54 19.09
N ASN A 38 16.74 0.44 18.38
CA ASN A 38 17.73 -0.49 17.87
C ASN A 38 18.19 -0.15 16.43
N GLN A 39 19.23 -0.83 15.93
CA GLN A 39 19.75 -0.63 14.57
C GLN A 39 19.12 -1.57 13.51
N LEU A 40 18.18 -2.44 13.91
CA LEU A 40 17.50 -3.36 13.00
C LEU A 40 16.57 -2.59 12.07
N ILE A 41 16.39 -3.11 10.85
CA ILE A 41 15.56 -2.53 9.79
C ILE A 41 14.41 -3.44 9.43
N GLY A 42 13.52 -2.90 8.60
CA GLY A 42 12.40 -3.60 8.02
C GLY A 42 11.13 -3.47 8.85
N PHE A 43 10.00 -3.62 8.16
CA PHE A 43 8.67 -3.46 8.72
C PHE A 43 8.41 -4.37 9.94
N SER A 44 8.93 -5.60 9.91
CA SER A 44 8.78 -6.54 11.04
C SER A 44 9.39 -6.01 12.34
N ASN A 45 10.49 -5.25 12.29
CA ASN A 45 11.06 -4.63 13.49
C ASN A 45 10.15 -3.50 14.00
N PHE A 46 9.67 -2.65 13.10
CA PHE A 46 8.72 -1.57 13.41
C PHE A 46 7.43 -2.10 14.06
N SER A 47 6.80 -3.12 13.46
CA SER A 47 5.56 -3.72 13.95
C SER A 47 5.66 -4.16 15.41
N ARG A 48 6.81 -4.72 15.83
CA ARG A 48 7.00 -5.13 17.23
C ARG A 48 6.93 -3.99 18.23
N TYR A 49 7.40 -2.80 17.86
CA TYR A 49 7.28 -1.60 18.70
C TYR A 49 5.85 -1.07 18.70
N GLN A 50 5.18 -1.09 17.53
CA GLN A 50 3.79 -0.67 17.39
C GLN A 50 2.85 -1.56 18.22
N ASP A 51 2.93 -2.88 18.06
CA ASP A 51 2.06 -3.85 18.75
C ASP A 51 2.19 -3.71 20.27
N ARG A 52 3.43 -3.56 20.75
CA ARG A 52 3.70 -3.36 22.18
C ARG A 52 3.11 -2.05 22.68
N LYS A 53 3.15 -0.97 21.89
CA LYS A 53 2.54 0.31 22.25
C LYS A 53 1.02 0.15 22.37
N GLU A 54 0.39 -0.56 21.44
CA GLU A 54 -1.05 -0.83 21.44
C GLU A 54 -1.48 -1.64 22.67
N ASP A 55 -0.71 -2.66 23.09
CA ASP A 55 -0.96 -3.45 24.30
C ASP A 55 -1.09 -2.61 25.60
N PHE A 56 -0.40 -1.47 25.68
CA PHE A 56 -0.45 -0.56 26.84
C PHE A 56 -1.58 0.46 26.78
N ILE A 57 -2.10 0.75 25.59
CA ILE A 57 -3.03 1.87 25.35
C ILE A 57 -4.45 1.36 25.21
N ASP A 58 -4.66 0.35 24.35
CA ASP A 58 -5.98 -0.06 23.92
C ASP A 58 -6.81 -0.64 25.07
N GLY A 59 -8.02 -0.10 25.27
CA GLY A 59 -8.92 -0.53 26.33
C GLY A 59 -8.51 -0.10 27.75
N THR A 60 -7.52 0.79 27.88
CA THR A 60 -7.07 1.34 29.17
C THR A 60 -7.47 2.82 29.32
N GLU A 61 -7.31 3.38 30.53
CA GLU A 61 -7.46 4.82 30.80
C GLU A 61 -6.54 5.69 29.93
N TYR A 62 -5.42 5.13 29.44
CA TYR A 62 -4.46 5.83 28.60
C TYR A 62 -4.95 6.05 27.16
N GLU A 63 -5.95 5.31 26.67
CA GLU A 63 -6.49 5.49 25.31
C GLU A 63 -7.01 6.93 25.11
N LYS A 64 -7.73 7.47 26.09
CA LYS A 64 -8.25 8.85 26.04
C LYS A 64 -7.13 9.89 26.02
N ILE A 65 -6.06 9.64 26.77
CA ILE A 65 -4.89 10.52 26.80
C ILE A 65 -4.17 10.43 25.45
N TYR A 66 -3.96 9.23 24.93
CA TYR A 66 -3.32 9.00 23.64
C TYR A 66 -4.05 9.67 22.48
N LEU A 67 -5.38 9.55 22.39
CA LEU A 67 -6.16 10.22 21.33
C LEU A 67 -6.04 11.74 21.38
N ARG A 68 -6.05 12.33 22.59
CA ARG A 68 -5.82 13.77 22.76
C ARG A 68 -4.40 14.15 22.35
N MET A 69 -3.40 13.40 22.77
CA MET A 69 -2.01 13.65 22.37
C MET A 69 -1.82 13.53 20.85
N ALA A 70 -2.38 12.49 20.23
CA ALA A 70 -2.21 12.21 18.81
C ALA A 70 -2.84 13.28 17.91
N VAL A 71 -3.97 13.88 18.33
CA VAL A 71 -4.70 14.87 17.53
C VAL A 71 -4.50 16.29 18.05
N ARG A 72 -4.87 16.56 19.30
CA ARG A 72 -4.88 17.90 19.87
C ARG A 72 -3.46 18.43 20.07
N ASP A 73 -2.58 17.67 20.73
CA ASP A 73 -1.21 18.14 20.96
C ASP A 73 -0.44 18.28 19.64
N THR A 74 -0.74 17.44 18.65
CA THR A 74 -0.22 17.60 17.27
C THR A 74 -0.67 18.92 16.65
N MET A 75 -1.94 19.32 16.81
CA MET A 75 -2.44 20.59 16.27
C MET A 75 -1.97 21.82 17.04
N ASP A 76 -1.83 21.70 18.37
CA ASP A 76 -1.46 22.82 19.24
C ASP A 76 0.05 23.11 19.20
N ASN A 77 0.87 22.06 19.08
CA ASN A 77 2.33 22.18 19.16
C ASN A 77 3.04 22.15 17.80
N GLN A 78 2.34 21.88 16.70
CA GLN A 78 2.92 21.86 15.34
C GLN A 78 2.10 22.74 14.39
N HIS A 79 2.72 23.20 13.30
CA HIS A 79 2.06 24.04 12.29
C HIS A 79 1.17 23.25 11.32
N ILE A 80 0.12 22.61 11.86
CA ILE A 80 -0.80 21.75 11.11
C ILE A 80 -2.03 22.52 10.64
N SER A 81 -2.27 22.50 9.32
CA SER A 81 -3.47 23.07 8.70
C SER A 81 -4.64 22.09 8.66
N SER A 82 -4.34 20.81 8.43
CA SER A 82 -5.30 19.71 8.42
C SER A 82 -4.64 18.41 8.87
N LEU A 83 -5.39 17.52 9.52
CA LEU A 83 -4.90 16.23 10.03
C LEU A 83 -5.80 15.07 9.58
N GLU A 84 -5.18 14.05 9.00
CA GLU A 84 -5.85 12.81 8.62
C GLU A 84 -5.70 11.76 9.73
N ALA A 85 -6.75 11.58 10.53
CA ALA A 85 -6.75 10.59 11.60
C ALA A 85 -7.13 9.20 11.04
N ARG A 86 -6.24 8.22 11.20
CA ARG A 86 -6.52 6.84 10.78
C ARG A 86 -7.45 6.17 11.80
N ILE A 87 -8.50 5.52 11.31
CA ILE A 87 -9.42 4.72 12.14
C ILE A 87 -9.60 3.32 11.54
N SER A 88 -9.57 2.30 12.38
CA SER A 88 -9.78 0.93 11.92
C SER A 88 -11.24 0.71 11.49
N PRO A 89 -11.49 0.04 10.35
CA PRO A 89 -12.83 -0.28 9.91
C PRO A 89 -13.56 -1.17 10.92
N LYS A 90 -14.89 -1.10 10.91
CA LYS A 90 -15.78 -1.96 11.71
C LYS A 90 -16.72 -2.74 10.78
N ASP A 91 -17.17 -3.90 11.24
CA ASP A 91 -18.03 -4.79 10.45
C ASP A 91 -19.49 -4.28 10.41
N ARG A 92 -19.86 -3.33 11.28
CA ARG A 92 -21.21 -2.74 11.35
C ARG A 92 -21.17 -1.21 11.31
N PRO A 93 -22.11 -0.55 10.60
CA PRO A 93 -22.18 0.92 10.54
C PRO A 93 -22.28 1.59 11.91
N ARG A 94 -23.09 1.01 12.83
CA ARG A 94 -23.28 1.55 14.19
C ARG A 94 -22.00 1.50 15.02
N GLU A 95 -21.17 0.47 14.83
CA GLU A 95 -19.90 0.35 15.54
C GLU A 95 -18.88 1.36 15.00
N LEU A 96 -18.85 1.58 13.68
CA LEU A 96 -18.01 2.60 13.07
C LEU A 96 -18.42 4.02 13.51
N GLN A 97 -19.73 4.31 13.51
CA GLN A 97 -20.27 5.56 14.02
C GLN A 97 -19.91 5.79 15.50
N ALA A 98 -20.14 4.80 16.35
CA ALA A 98 -19.82 4.88 17.77
C ALA A 98 -18.31 5.09 18.00
N ALA A 99 -17.45 4.50 17.16
CA ALA A 99 -16.01 4.71 17.24
C ALA A 99 -15.61 6.16 16.90
N ILE A 100 -16.18 6.73 15.83
CA ILE A 100 -15.95 8.14 15.44
C ILE A 100 -16.44 9.09 16.54
N GLU A 101 -17.68 8.92 17.01
CA GLU A 101 -18.26 9.75 18.07
C GLU A 101 -17.47 9.67 19.37
N ARG A 102 -16.97 8.48 19.71
CA ARG A 102 -16.10 8.27 20.86
C ARG A 102 -14.77 9.00 20.71
N TYR A 103 -14.13 8.92 19.54
CA TYR A 103 -12.89 9.64 19.28
C TYR A 103 -13.07 11.15 19.33
N ASP A 104 -14.10 11.68 18.67
CA ASP A 104 -14.45 13.10 18.72
C ASP A 104 -14.68 13.57 20.16
N SER A 105 -15.42 12.79 20.95
CA SER A 105 -15.67 13.07 22.37
C SER A 105 -14.39 13.10 23.21
N CYS A 106 -13.49 12.11 23.02
CA CYS A 106 -12.21 12.07 23.73
C CYS A 106 -11.30 13.25 23.35
N ILE A 107 -11.20 13.57 22.06
CA ILE A 107 -10.37 14.65 21.54
C ILE A 107 -10.88 16.01 22.06
N CYS A 108 -12.19 16.19 22.09
CA CYS A 108 -12.83 17.45 22.50
C CYS A 108 -13.10 17.56 24.01
N GLU A 109 -12.67 16.58 24.82
CA GLU A 109 -12.92 16.57 26.25
C GLU A 109 -12.35 17.84 26.93
N GLY A 110 -13.21 18.54 27.69
CA GLY A 110 -12.83 19.75 28.42
C GLY A 110 -12.80 21.04 27.58
N LEU A 111 -13.19 21.00 26.30
CA LEU A 111 -13.29 22.19 25.45
C LEU A 111 -14.70 22.81 25.49
N SER A 112 -14.77 24.12 25.28
CA SER A 112 -16.06 24.77 24.98
C SER A 112 -16.58 24.27 23.63
N ARG A 113 -17.90 24.42 23.40
CA ARG A 113 -18.51 24.00 22.13
C ARG A 113 -17.85 24.66 20.91
N GLU A 114 -17.61 25.97 21.00
CA GLU A 114 -16.96 26.77 19.94
C GLU A 114 -15.53 26.29 19.69
N ALA A 115 -14.76 26.01 20.75
CA ALA A 115 -13.41 25.48 20.60
C ALA A 115 -13.42 24.09 19.95
N ALA A 116 -14.32 23.20 20.39
CA ALA A 116 -14.45 21.85 19.85
C ALA A 116 -14.83 21.86 18.35
N GLU A 117 -15.71 22.78 17.92
CA GLU A 117 -16.05 22.95 16.50
C GLU A 117 -14.82 23.36 15.67
N LYS A 118 -14.01 24.30 16.17
CA LYS A 118 -12.76 24.72 15.52
C LYS A 118 -11.74 23.58 15.38
N TYR A 119 -11.66 22.66 16.33
CA TYR A 119 -10.81 21.45 16.18
C TYR A 119 -11.36 20.50 15.13
N ARG A 120 -12.67 20.22 15.17
CA ARG A 120 -13.31 19.30 14.22
C ARG A 120 -13.16 19.76 12.78
N GLU A 121 -13.10 21.06 12.50
CA GLU A 121 -12.83 21.58 11.16
C GLU A 121 -11.42 21.24 10.63
N LYS A 122 -10.46 20.94 11.52
CA LYS A 122 -9.06 20.72 11.17
C LYS A 122 -8.64 19.26 11.07
N TYR A 123 -9.43 18.29 11.52
CA TYR A 123 -9.15 16.87 11.25
C TYR A 123 -10.33 16.19 10.62
N PHE A 124 -10.09 15.03 10.04
CA PHE A 124 -11.11 14.09 9.57
C PHE A 124 -10.53 12.67 9.62
N TYR A 125 -11.34 11.69 9.25
CA TYR A 125 -10.98 10.28 9.34
C TYR A 125 -10.71 9.64 7.98
N VAL A 126 -9.66 8.81 7.96
CA VAL A 126 -9.35 7.88 6.87
C VAL A 126 -9.50 6.47 7.41
N VAL A 127 -10.36 5.67 6.78
CA VAL A 127 -10.62 4.30 7.25
C VAL A 127 -9.54 3.35 6.75
N HIS A 128 -8.81 2.73 7.68
CA HIS A 128 -7.56 2.04 7.43
C HIS A 128 -7.71 0.51 7.47
N PHE A 129 -7.81 -0.13 6.30
CA PHE A 129 -7.85 -1.59 6.17
C PHE A 129 -6.49 -2.22 6.48
N THR A 130 -6.43 -3.11 7.47
CA THR A 130 -5.21 -3.84 7.81
C THR A 130 -4.93 -4.96 6.79
N LYS A 131 -3.69 -5.12 6.35
CA LYS A 131 -3.20 -6.23 5.54
C LYS A 131 -2.85 -7.45 6.38
N GLU A 132 -3.16 -8.63 5.86
CA GLU A 132 -2.87 -9.91 6.52
C GLU A 132 -2.51 -11.00 5.50
N PRO A 133 -1.56 -11.90 5.83
CA PRO A 133 -1.27 -13.05 5.00
C PRO A 133 -2.48 -13.99 4.91
N ASP A 134 -2.52 -14.80 3.85
CA ASP A 134 -3.63 -15.74 3.62
C ASP A 134 -3.70 -16.81 4.72
N ARG A 135 -4.92 -17.10 5.18
CA ARG A 135 -5.20 -18.21 6.09
C ARG A 135 -5.67 -19.38 5.23
N ASP A 136 -4.71 -20.05 4.59
CA ASP A 136 -4.98 -21.10 3.61
C ASP A 136 -5.89 -22.19 4.21
N LYS A 137 -7.02 -22.43 3.55
CA LYS A 137 -7.95 -23.51 3.86
C LYS A 137 -8.37 -24.18 2.58
N GLU A 138 -8.40 -25.51 2.64
CA GLU A 138 -8.84 -26.36 1.55
C GLU A 138 -10.23 -25.91 1.04
N SER A 139 -10.36 -25.83 -0.30
CA SER A 139 -11.58 -25.50 -1.08
C SER A 139 -11.98 -24.02 -1.21
N LEU A 140 -11.37 -23.10 -0.46
CA LEU A 140 -11.68 -21.67 -0.55
C LEU A 140 -10.65 -20.94 -1.44
N TYR A 141 -11.08 -19.87 -2.12
CA TYR A 141 -10.15 -19.04 -2.89
C TYR A 141 -9.14 -18.32 -2.00
N ARG A 142 -7.98 -17.99 -2.58
CA ARG A 142 -6.90 -17.23 -1.94
C ARG A 142 -7.42 -15.96 -1.25
N HIS A 143 -7.08 -15.78 0.03
CA HIS A 143 -7.52 -14.70 0.91
C HIS A 143 -9.04 -14.64 1.16
N PHE A 144 -9.77 -15.75 1.08
CA PHE A 144 -11.22 -15.81 1.29
C PHE A 144 -11.69 -15.04 2.53
N TYR A 145 -11.12 -15.37 3.70
CA TYR A 145 -11.53 -14.75 4.97
C TYR A 145 -11.27 -13.24 4.98
N LYS A 146 -10.15 -12.82 4.39
CA LYS A 146 -9.78 -11.41 4.35
C LYS A 146 -10.68 -10.63 3.39
N ARG A 147 -10.95 -11.17 2.20
CA ARG A 147 -11.88 -10.59 1.22
C ARG A 147 -13.30 -10.48 1.80
N GLN A 148 -13.77 -11.48 2.55
CA GLN A 148 -15.04 -11.43 3.26
C GLN A 148 -15.08 -10.35 4.37
N GLN A 149 -14.00 -10.21 5.14
CA GLN A 149 -13.90 -9.14 6.15
C GLN A 149 -13.93 -7.75 5.49
N VAL A 150 -13.09 -7.55 4.47
CA VAL A 150 -13.01 -6.30 3.70
C VAL A 150 -14.36 -5.95 3.06
N GLN A 151 -15.10 -6.95 2.55
CA GLN A 151 -16.46 -6.76 2.04
C GLN A 151 -17.42 -6.25 3.12
N ARG A 152 -17.46 -6.89 4.29
CA ARG A 152 -18.35 -6.45 5.39
C ARG A 152 -18.02 -5.04 5.83
N GLN A 153 -16.74 -4.73 5.99
CA GLN A 153 -16.24 -3.42 6.38
C GLN A 153 -16.56 -2.34 5.34
N ALA A 154 -16.33 -2.61 4.06
CA ALA A 154 -16.67 -1.69 2.99
C ALA A 154 -18.17 -1.40 2.92
N ARG A 155 -19.01 -2.44 3.02
CA ARG A 155 -20.47 -2.26 3.12
C ARG A 155 -20.88 -1.47 4.36
N ALA A 156 -20.19 -1.64 5.49
CA ALA A 156 -20.46 -0.86 6.70
C ALA A 156 -20.14 0.63 6.52
N ILE A 157 -19.03 0.96 5.84
CA ILE A 157 -18.67 2.35 5.49
C ILE A 157 -19.71 2.95 4.56
N ALA A 158 -20.09 2.25 3.49
CA ALA A 158 -21.10 2.72 2.54
C ALA A 158 -22.47 2.95 3.23
N ALA A 159 -22.95 1.98 4.01
CA ALA A 159 -24.20 2.11 4.74
C ALA A 159 -24.19 3.23 5.80
N LEU A 160 -23.04 3.53 6.42
CA LEU A 160 -22.89 4.71 7.26
C LEU A 160 -23.00 6.00 6.44
N ARG A 161 -22.42 6.06 5.24
CA ARG A 161 -22.55 7.23 4.35
C ARG A 161 -23.95 7.42 3.81
N GLU A 162 -24.70 6.35 3.57
CA GLU A 162 -26.10 6.41 3.12
C GLU A 162 -27.07 6.84 4.21
N ASN A 163 -26.76 6.61 5.49
CA ASN A 163 -27.67 6.94 6.59
C ASN A 163 -27.67 8.43 6.97
N GLY A 164 -26.74 9.22 6.42
CA GLY A 164 -26.66 10.67 6.63
C GLY A 164 -26.21 11.10 8.03
N SER A 165 -25.57 10.22 8.81
CA SER A 165 -25.02 10.58 10.12
C SER A 165 -23.93 11.65 9.99
N PRO A 166 -23.85 12.63 10.90
CA PRO A 166 -22.74 13.58 10.95
C PRO A 166 -21.36 12.91 11.03
N ALA A 167 -21.28 11.72 11.64
CA ALA A 167 -20.04 10.94 11.68
C ALA A 167 -19.58 10.50 10.28
N ALA A 168 -20.51 10.27 9.35
CA ALA A 168 -20.19 9.85 8.00
C ALA A 168 -19.54 10.97 7.18
N GLU A 169 -19.91 12.23 7.43
CA GLU A 169 -19.30 13.42 6.81
C GLU A 169 -17.82 13.56 7.20
N ARG A 170 -17.42 12.96 8.32
CA ARG A 170 -16.04 12.97 8.81
C ARG A 170 -15.13 11.97 8.09
N ILE A 171 -15.67 11.08 7.25
CA ILE A 171 -14.88 10.07 6.52
C ILE A 171 -14.56 10.61 5.13
N HIS A 172 -13.30 10.96 4.90
CA HIS A 172 -12.87 11.55 3.62
C HIS A 172 -12.07 10.59 2.75
N GLY A 173 -11.48 9.56 3.35
CA GLY A 173 -10.61 8.62 2.63
C GLY A 173 -10.66 7.20 3.15
N ILE A 174 -10.06 6.31 2.37
CA ILE A 174 -9.74 4.94 2.75
C ILE A 174 -8.24 4.70 2.56
N ASP A 175 -7.69 3.79 3.34
CA ASP A 175 -6.30 3.37 3.24
C ASP A 175 -6.18 1.85 3.43
N ALA A 176 -5.11 1.25 2.93
CA ALA A 176 -4.72 -0.11 3.33
C ALA A 176 -3.21 -0.21 3.56
N ALA A 177 -2.81 -0.60 4.77
CA ALA A 177 -1.42 -0.79 5.17
C ALA A 177 -1.24 -1.95 6.15
N ALA A 178 -0.09 -1.96 6.86
CA ALA A 178 0.52 -3.11 7.54
C ALA A 178 1.33 -3.99 6.57
N ALA A 179 1.75 -5.17 7.05
CA ALA A 179 2.69 -6.05 6.36
C ALA A 179 2.26 -6.33 4.90
N GLU A 180 3.12 -5.95 3.95
CA GLU A 180 2.86 -6.12 2.52
C GLU A 180 3.09 -7.57 2.06
N ILE A 181 4.10 -8.22 2.63
CA ILE A 181 4.48 -9.59 2.28
C ILE A 181 3.31 -10.53 2.58
N GLY A 182 2.85 -11.22 1.53
CA GLY A 182 1.74 -12.18 1.61
C GLY A 182 0.35 -11.57 1.50
N CYS A 183 0.19 -10.26 1.29
CA CYS A 183 -1.12 -9.61 1.08
C CYS A 183 -1.07 -8.61 -0.09
N ARG A 184 -1.42 -9.08 -1.30
CA ARG A 184 -1.35 -8.29 -2.54
C ARG A 184 -2.54 -7.32 -2.69
N PRO A 185 -2.42 -6.26 -3.53
CA PRO A 185 -3.50 -5.32 -3.78
C PRO A 185 -4.82 -5.93 -4.27
N GLU A 186 -4.77 -7.06 -4.97
CA GLU A 186 -5.94 -7.82 -5.44
C GLU A 186 -6.97 -8.12 -4.34
N VAL A 187 -6.54 -8.24 -3.07
CA VAL A 187 -7.41 -8.54 -1.91
C VAL A 187 -8.37 -7.38 -1.62
N PHE A 188 -7.96 -6.15 -1.90
CA PHE A 188 -8.69 -4.91 -1.59
C PHE A 188 -9.32 -4.25 -2.82
N ALA A 189 -8.93 -4.72 -4.02
CA ALA A 189 -9.38 -4.25 -5.33
C ALA A 189 -10.88 -3.90 -5.42
N GLN A 190 -11.77 -4.84 -5.08
CA GLN A 190 -13.22 -4.62 -5.15
C GLN A 190 -13.70 -3.55 -4.16
N ALA A 191 -13.18 -3.55 -2.92
CA ALA A 191 -13.58 -2.58 -1.91
C ALA A 191 -13.15 -1.15 -2.26
N PHE A 192 -11.93 -0.97 -2.77
CA PHE A 192 -11.46 0.34 -3.20
C PHE A 192 -12.31 0.87 -4.35
N ARG A 193 -12.54 0.06 -5.39
CA ARG A 193 -13.40 0.47 -6.51
C ARG A 193 -14.83 0.76 -6.05
N TYR A 194 -15.39 -0.06 -5.17
CA TYR A 194 -16.72 0.14 -4.61
C TYR A 194 -16.82 1.46 -3.83
N LEU A 195 -15.96 1.68 -2.84
CA LEU A 195 -16.05 2.85 -1.96
C LEU A 195 -15.72 4.18 -2.64
N LYS A 196 -14.73 4.20 -3.54
CA LYS A 196 -14.34 5.41 -4.27
C LYS A 196 -15.38 5.86 -5.29
N ASN A 197 -16.15 4.91 -5.84
CA ASN A 197 -17.24 5.20 -6.78
C ASN A 197 -18.61 5.27 -6.08
N HIS A 198 -18.70 4.86 -4.81
CA HIS A 198 -19.92 4.95 -4.03
C HIS A 198 -20.33 6.42 -3.84
N SER A 199 -21.47 6.74 -4.42
CA SER A 199 -22.13 8.03 -4.31
C SER A 199 -23.40 7.85 -3.50
N VAL A 200 -23.63 8.73 -2.52
CA VAL A 200 -24.86 8.68 -1.74
C VAL A 200 -26.03 8.96 -2.66
N SER A 201 -26.84 7.94 -2.93
CA SER A 201 -28.05 8.07 -3.71
C SER A 201 -28.96 9.11 -3.04
N GLN A 202 -29.26 10.19 -3.75
CA GLN A 202 -30.37 11.06 -3.39
C GLN A 202 -31.64 10.20 -3.45
N LYS A 203 -32.09 9.66 -2.32
CA LYS A 203 -33.45 9.13 -2.24
C LYS A 203 -34.37 10.32 -2.48
N LEU A 204 -34.86 10.44 -3.71
CA LEU A 204 -35.95 11.34 -4.08
C LEU A 204 -37.16 10.96 -3.22
N GLN A 205 -37.37 11.67 -2.11
CA GLN A 205 -38.69 11.77 -1.54
C GLN A 205 -39.49 12.69 -2.47
N ASN A 206 -40.40 12.12 -3.26
CA ASN A 206 -41.40 12.84 -4.05
C ASN A 206 -40.88 13.74 -5.21
N GLY A 207 -39.82 13.35 -5.92
CA GLY A 207 -39.45 14.03 -7.17
C GLY A 207 -38.82 15.43 -7.01
N LEU A 208 -38.62 15.87 -5.78
CA LEU A 208 -37.87 17.07 -5.44
C LEU A 208 -36.61 16.62 -4.70
N ALA A 209 -35.43 17.05 -5.17
CA ALA A 209 -34.23 16.98 -4.35
C ALA A 209 -34.56 17.76 -3.07
N ALA A 210 -34.56 17.11 -1.91
CA ALA A 210 -34.85 17.80 -0.66
C ALA A 210 -33.83 18.93 -0.50
N ASP A 211 -34.31 20.18 -0.48
CA ASP A 211 -33.48 21.34 -0.15
C ASP A 211 -32.86 21.09 1.23
N GLY A 212 -31.53 20.93 1.26
CA GLY A 212 -30.77 20.67 2.48
C GLY A 212 -30.02 19.34 2.56
N VAL A 213 -30.02 18.49 1.53
CA VAL A 213 -29.22 17.24 1.56
C VAL A 213 -27.73 17.55 1.39
N ARG A 214 -26.96 17.36 2.47
CA ARG A 214 -25.51 17.49 2.49
C ARG A 214 -24.88 16.44 1.59
N LYS A 215 -24.25 16.88 0.50
CA LYS A 215 -23.56 16.00 -0.46
C LYS A 215 -22.29 15.44 0.21
N ASN A 216 -22.30 14.16 0.58
CA ASN A 216 -21.08 13.48 1.06
C ASN A 216 -20.01 13.54 -0.04
N ARG A 217 -18.79 13.94 0.35
CA ARG A 217 -17.64 14.03 -0.55
C ARG A 217 -17.28 12.66 -1.13
N SER A 218 -16.69 12.64 -2.32
CA SER A 218 -16.13 11.41 -2.89
C SER A 218 -14.96 10.94 -2.02
N ILE A 219 -14.89 9.64 -1.77
CA ILE A 219 -13.78 9.03 -1.03
C ILE A 219 -12.57 8.93 -1.96
N MET A 220 -11.42 9.41 -1.49
CA MET A 220 -10.12 9.15 -2.10
C MET A 220 -9.41 7.98 -1.40
N GLY A 221 -8.43 7.38 -2.06
CA GLY A 221 -7.69 6.22 -1.56
C GLY A 221 -6.21 6.50 -1.38
N THR A 222 -5.66 6.07 -0.24
CA THR A 222 -4.24 5.76 -0.09
C THR A 222 -4.07 4.24 -0.15
N TYR A 223 -2.97 3.74 -0.72
CA TYR A 223 -2.59 2.34 -0.54
C TYR A 223 -1.09 2.28 -0.25
N HIS A 224 -0.70 1.78 0.91
CA HIS A 224 0.71 1.62 1.26
C HIS A 224 1.28 0.47 0.44
N VAL A 225 2.35 0.71 -0.32
CA VAL A 225 2.95 -0.34 -1.15
C VAL A 225 4.37 0.02 -1.53
N GLY A 226 5.22 -0.99 -1.67
CA GLY A 226 6.61 -0.82 -2.12
C GLY A 226 7.55 -0.34 -1.02
N GLU A 227 7.16 -0.44 0.26
CA GLU A 227 8.05 -0.28 1.40
C GLU A 227 8.71 -1.60 1.81
N ASP A 228 7.93 -2.69 1.86
CA ASP A 228 8.40 -4.01 2.30
C ASP A 228 8.27 -5.03 1.17
N PHE A 229 9.40 -5.51 0.65
CA PHE A 229 9.45 -6.41 -0.50
C PHE A 229 10.68 -7.34 -0.49
N LEU A 230 10.50 -8.52 -1.07
CA LEU A 230 11.53 -9.56 -1.11
C LEU A 230 12.44 -9.49 -2.36
N ASP A 231 12.00 -8.76 -3.39
CA ASP A 231 12.66 -8.52 -4.67
C ASP A 231 12.22 -7.13 -5.19
N VAL A 232 13.14 -6.34 -5.77
CA VAL A 232 12.80 -5.03 -6.37
C VAL A 232 11.69 -5.18 -7.41
N THR A 233 11.75 -6.24 -8.22
CA THR A 233 10.73 -6.54 -9.23
C THR A 233 9.36 -6.80 -8.58
N ASP A 234 9.36 -7.42 -7.40
CA ASP A 234 8.15 -7.73 -6.64
C ASP A 234 7.45 -6.46 -6.15
N GLY A 235 8.22 -5.55 -5.55
CA GLY A 235 7.70 -4.26 -5.08
C GLY A 235 7.19 -3.39 -6.23
N LEU A 236 7.91 -3.33 -7.35
CA LEU A 236 7.45 -2.60 -8.54
C LEU A 236 6.15 -3.20 -9.11
N ARG A 237 6.07 -4.54 -9.20
CA ARG A 237 4.84 -5.22 -9.60
C ARG A 237 3.71 -4.88 -8.65
N ALA A 238 3.93 -4.89 -7.33
CA ALA A 238 2.92 -4.56 -6.34
C ALA A 238 2.39 -3.12 -6.51
N ILE A 239 3.25 -2.17 -6.85
CA ILE A 239 2.83 -0.79 -7.17
C ILE A 239 1.91 -0.75 -8.39
N GLU A 240 2.26 -1.45 -9.47
CA GLU A 240 1.35 -1.50 -10.62
C GLU A 240 0.04 -2.18 -10.27
N GLU A 241 0.07 -3.30 -9.53
CA GLU A 241 -1.15 -3.96 -9.08
C GLU A 241 -2.03 -3.02 -8.25
N ALA A 242 -1.45 -2.19 -7.37
CA ALA A 242 -2.19 -1.18 -6.63
C ALA A 242 -2.87 -0.20 -7.58
N VAL A 243 -2.11 0.40 -8.49
CA VAL A 243 -2.64 1.39 -9.45
C VAL A 243 -3.72 0.79 -10.34
N CYS A 244 -3.47 -0.37 -10.95
CA CYS A 244 -4.36 -0.98 -11.92
C CYS A 244 -5.54 -1.72 -11.29
N PHE A 245 -5.37 -2.41 -10.16
CA PHE A 245 -6.45 -3.20 -9.56
C PHE A 245 -7.35 -2.36 -8.66
N LEU A 246 -6.82 -1.36 -7.95
CA LEU A 246 -7.61 -0.47 -7.10
C LEU A 246 -8.20 0.72 -7.88
N ASN A 247 -7.84 0.85 -9.17
CA ASN A 247 -8.12 2.00 -10.03
C ASN A 247 -7.70 3.31 -9.35
N LEU A 248 -6.43 3.40 -8.94
CA LEU A 248 -5.88 4.64 -8.40
C LEU A 248 -5.78 5.67 -9.53
N ARG A 249 -6.23 6.89 -9.26
CA ARG A 249 -6.36 8.01 -10.18
C ARG A 249 -5.75 9.27 -9.56
N CYS A 250 -5.73 10.36 -10.33
CA CYS A 250 -5.29 11.67 -9.83
C CYS A 250 -6.00 12.02 -8.51
N GLY A 251 -5.21 12.40 -7.51
CA GLY A 251 -5.67 12.70 -6.14
C GLY A 251 -5.62 11.52 -5.17
N ASP A 252 -5.48 10.27 -5.64
CA ASP A 252 -5.13 9.14 -4.78
C ASP A 252 -3.62 9.12 -4.48
N ARG A 253 -3.22 8.32 -3.49
CA ARG A 253 -1.84 8.28 -3.00
C ARG A 253 -1.30 6.85 -2.86
N LEU A 254 0.00 6.70 -3.07
CA LEU A 254 0.78 5.53 -2.68
C LEU A 254 1.51 5.84 -1.39
N GLY A 255 1.32 5.01 -0.36
CA GLY A 255 2.10 5.10 0.87
C GLY A 255 3.51 4.58 0.63
N HIS A 256 4.52 5.39 0.97
CA HIS A 256 5.96 5.09 0.92
C HIS A 256 6.52 4.90 -0.50
N ALA A 257 6.07 3.90 -1.25
CA ALA A 257 6.52 3.59 -2.63
C ALA A 257 8.05 3.54 -2.82
N LEU A 258 8.81 3.19 -1.77
CA LEU A 258 10.26 3.30 -1.73
C LEU A 258 10.94 2.59 -2.90
N VAL A 259 10.43 1.41 -3.27
CA VAL A 259 10.93 0.62 -4.39
C VAL A 259 10.97 1.39 -5.72
N LEU A 260 10.20 2.47 -5.92
CA LEU A 260 10.28 3.32 -7.11
C LEU A 260 11.56 4.17 -7.19
N GLY A 261 12.20 4.49 -6.07
CA GLY A 261 13.32 5.44 -6.05
C GLY A 261 14.58 4.97 -5.31
N ILE A 262 14.59 3.77 -4.73
CA ILE A 262 15.82 3.17 -4.23
C ILE A 262 16.85 2.97 -5.35
N ASP A 263 18.12 2.91 -4.98
CA ASP A 263 19.17 2.44 -5.88
C ASP A 263 19.07 0.91 -6.03
N VAL A 264 18.73 0.47 -7.24
CA VAL A 264 18.51 -0.95 -7.55
C VAL A 264 19.79 -1.76 -7.41
N ASP A 265 20.91 -1.22 -7.89
CA ASP A 265 22.20 -1.93 -7.86
C ASP A 265 22.66 -2.09 -6.40
N GLU A 266 22.63 -1.01 -5.61
CA GLU A 266 23.00 -1.05 -4.19
C GLU A 266 22.12 -2.02 -3.38
N TRP A 267 20.81 -2.08 -3.68
CA TRP A 267 19.88 -2.96 -2.98
C TRP A 267 20.23 -4.44 -3.21
N TYR A 268 20.49 -4.84 -4.45
CA TYR A 268 20.85 -6.22 -4.77
C TYR A 268 22.26 -6.57 -4.26
N GLU A 269 23.23 -5.66 -4.40
CA GLU A 269 24.61 -5.87 -3.93
C GLU A 269 24.67 -6.11 -2.43
N LYS A 270 23.92 -5.36 -1.61
CA LYS A 270 23.79 -5.58 -0.16
C LYS A 270 23.29 -6.99 0.18
N LYS A 271 22.54 -7.62 -0.71
CA LYS A 271 22.03 -8.99 -0.57
C LYS A 271 22.87 -10.02 -1.33
N SER A 272 24.08 -9.67 -1.78
CA SER A 272 24.94 -10.53 -2.61
C SER A 272 24.22 -11.05 -3.87
N ASN A 273 23.33 -10.23 -4.43
CA ASN A 273 22.44 -10.54 -5.55
C ASN A 273 21.57 -11.79 -5.28
N ARG A 274 21.19 -12.06 -4.03
CA ARG A 274 20.34 -13.18 -3.64
C ARG A 274 19.03 -12.69 -3.03
N ILE A 275 17.94 -13.35 -3.41
CA ILE A 275 16.60 -13.09 -2.88
C ILE A 275 15.99 -14.40 -2.39
N LEU A 276 15.14 -14.30 -1.37
CA LEU A 276 14.31 -15.39 -0.86
C LEU A 276 12.85 -15.06 -1.18
N VAL A 277 12.25 -15.79 -2.12
CA VAL A 277 10.91 -15.50 -2.65
C VAL A 277 10.12 -16.79 -2.79
N SER A 278 8.80 -16.69 -2.80
CA SER A 278 7.96 -17.85 -3.17
C SER A 278 8.13 -18.16 -4.66
N LYS A 279 7.97 -19.43 -5.05
CA LYS A 279 7.97 -19.82 -6.46
C LYS A 279 6.89 -19.07 -7.26
N GLN A 280 5.73 -18.85 -6.65
CA GLN A 280 4.62 -18.10 -7.24
C GLN A 280 5.00 -16.64 -7.51
N ASP A 281 5.56 -15.93 -6.52
CA ASP A 281 5.97 -14.54 -6.70
C ASP A 281 7.11 -14.41 -7.70
N TYR A 282 8.06 -15.36 -7.70
CA TYR A 282 9.14 -15.36 -8.70
C TYR A 282 8.59 -15.53 -10.12
N LEU A 283 7.67 -16.47 -10.34
CA LEU A 283 7.00 -16.65 -11.63
C LEU A 283 6.26 -15.37 -12.05
N ASP A 284 5.50 -14.77 -11.14
CA ASP A 284 4.78 -13.53 -11.41
C ASP A 284 5.71 -12.36 -11.75
N ASN A 285 6.81 -12.21 -11.01
CA ASN A 285 7.83 -11.17 -11.26
C ASN A 285 8.49 -11.34 -12.61
N LEU A 286 8.83 -12.57 -13.00
CA LEU A 286 9.39 -12.90 -14.31
C LEU A 286 8.45 -12.44 -15.43
N VAL A 287 7.20 -12.92 -15.40
CA VAL A 287 6.23 -12.62 -16.47
C VAL A 287 5.91 -11.13 -16.52
N TRP A 288 5.74 -10.50 -15.35
CA TRP A 288 5.52 -9.07 -15.25
C TRP A 288 6.67 -8.27 -15.84
N LEU A 289 7.92 -8.57 -15.48
CA LEU A 289 9.08 -7.85 -15.98
C LEU A 289 9.22 -8.02 -17.50
N HIS A 290 9.00 -9.24 -18.01
CA HIS A 290 8.97 -9.50 -19.45
C HIS A 290 7.93 -8.62 -20.16
N ALA A 291 6.71 -8.54 -19.62
CA ALA A 291 5.68 -7.69 -20.18
C ALA A 291 6.06 -6.19 -20.14
N LYS A 292 6.74 -5.73 -19.08
CA LYS A 292 7.20 -4.33 -18.97
C LYS A 292 8.32 -3.98 -19.94
N ILE A 293 9.31 -4.86 -20.09
CA ILE A 293 10.37 -4.70 -21.08
C ILE A 293 9.77 -4.49 -22.47
N ARG A 294 8.75 -5.30 -22.83
CA ARG A 294 8.04 -5.20 -24.11
C ARG A 294 7.17 -3.94 -24.20
N LYS A 295 6.37 -3.63 -23.17
CA LYS A 295 5.52 -2.42 -23.11
C LYS A 295 6.32 -1.14 -23.30
N TYR A 296 7.50 -1.05 -22.69
CA TYR A 296 8.38 0.12 -22.78
C TYR A 296 9.36 0.08 -23.94
N ALA A 297 9.30 -0.96 -24.79
CA ALA A 297 10.19 -1.16 -25.94
C ALA A 297 11.69 -1.07 -25.56
N LEU A 298 12.09 -1.72 -24.47
CA LEU A 298 13.49 -1.74 -24.00
C LEU A 298 14.30 -2.79 -24.78
N THR A 299 14.66 -2.46 -26.02
CA THR A 299 15.38 -3.35 -26.96
C THR A 299 16.73 -3.86 -26.44
N GLU A 300 17.37 -3.11 -25.56
CA GLU A 300 18.64 -3.48 -24.94
C GLU A 300 18.51 -4.60 -23.88
N CYS A 301 17.29 -5.01 -23.55
CA CYS A 301 17.00 -6.06 -22.56
C CYS A 301 16.69 -7.43 -23.18
N GLU A 302 17.01 -7.68 -24.46
CA GLU A 302 16.76 -8.97 -25.14
C GLU A 302 17.31 -10.17 -24.37
N ALA A 303 18.55 -10.10 -23.87
CA ALA A 303 19.13 -11.19 -23.11
C ALA A 303 18.43 -11.45 -21.76
N ALA A 304 17.73 -10.46 -21.20
CA ALA A 304 16.87 -10.64 -20.04
C ALA A 304 15.57 -11.33 -20.43
N LEU A 305 14.96 -10.98 -21.58
CA LEU A 305 13.76 -11.65 -22.11
C LEU A 305 14.00 -13.15 -22.30
N THR A 306 15.07 -13.54 -22.99
CA THR A 306 15.41 -14.96 -23.20
C THR A 306 15.63 -15.70 -21.89
N TYR A 307 16.25 -15.05 -20.90
CA TYR A 307 16.42 -15.64 -19.57
C TYR A 307 15.07 -15.83 -18.88
N ILE A 308 14.19 -14.84 -18.97
CA ILE A 308 12.84 -14.89 -18.40
C ILE A 308 12.04 -16.02 -19.02
N GLU A 309 11.99 -16.14 -20.35
CA GLU A 309 11.22 -17.17 -21.05
C GLU A 309 11.63 -18.57 -20.60
N ARG A 310 12.94 -18.84 -20.51
CA ARG A 310 13.45 -20.12 -20.01
C ARG A 310 13.04 -20.39 -18.56
N ARG A 311 13.15 -19.39 -17.68
CA ARG A 311 12.76 -19.56 -16.27
C ARG A 311 11.25 -19.66 -16.11
N PHE A 312 10.48 -18.97 -16.95
CA PHE A 312 9.04 -19.10 -17.01
C PHE A 312 8.67 -20.55 -17.30
N ASP A 313 9.22 -21.17 -18.34
CA ASP A 313 8.91 -22.57 -18.69
C ASP A 313 9.17 -23.52 -17.52
N GLU A 314 10.28 -23.34 -16.79
CA GLU A 314 10.65 -24.16 -15.64
C GLU A 314 9.65 -24.04 -14.48
N TYR A 315 9.39 -22.81 -13.99
CA TYR A 315 8.49 -22.59 -12.85
C TYR A 315 7.03 -22.77 -13.22
N PHE A 316 6.62 -22.38 -14.42
CA PHE A 316 5.26 -22.58 -14.91
C PHE A 316 4.95 -24.07 -15.02
N ASN A 317 5.88 -24.88 -15.52
CA ASN A 317 5.69 -26.32 -15.56
C ASN A 317 5.54 -26.91 -14.15
N GLU A 318 6.41 -26.53 -13.22
CA GLU A 318 6.39 -27.03 -11.86
C GLU A 318 5.12 -26.61 -11.09
N ILE A 319 4.73 -25.35 -11.19
CA ILE A 319 3.59 -24.81 -10.42
C ILE A 319 2.27 -25.20 -11.07
N TYR A 320 2.11 -25.01 -12.39
CA TYR A 320 0.82 -25.15 -13.08
C TYR A 320 0.69 -26.47 -13.83
N MET A 321 1.60 -26.79 -14.76
CA MET A 321 1.41 -27.93 -15.66
C MET A 321 1.35 -29.27 -14.93
N GLN A 322 2.16 -29.46 -13.89
CA GLN A 322 2.14 -30.67 -13.05
C GLN A 322 0.87 -30.78 -12.19
N ASN A 323 0.16 -29.67 -11.97
CA ASN A 323 -1.06 -29.59 -11.17
C ASN A 323 -2.33 -29.40 -12.02
N LEU A 324 -2.19 -29.43 -13.36
CA LEU A 324 -3.30 -29.35 -14.31
C LEU A 324 -3.74 -30.75 -14.73
N SER A 325 -4.94 -31.14 -14.31
CA SER A 325 -5.60 -32.34 -14.84
C SER A 325 -6.18 -32.05 -16.23
N ARG A 326 -5.75 -32.83 -17.23
CA ARG A 326 -6.31 -32.75 -18.59
C ARG A 326 -7.79 -33.12 -18.65
N GLU A 327 -8.24 -33.99 -17.75
CA GLU A 327 -9.65 -34.36 -17.65
C GLU A 327 -10.48 -33.21 -17.07
N ASP A 328 -10.00 -32.59 -16.00
CA ASP A 328 -10.67 -31.44 -15.38
C ASP A 328 -10.74 -30.26 -16.35
N TYR A 329 -9.66 -30.01 -17.11
CA TYR A 329 -9.66 -28.98 -18.15
C TYR A 329 -10.73 -29.24 -19.21
N ARG A 330 -10.81 -30.47 -19.77
CA ARG A 330 -11.86 -30.81 -20.75
C ARG A 330 -13.27 -30.66 -20.17
N ASN A 331 -13.45 -31.02 -18.90
CA ASN A 331 -14.73 -30.83 -18.21
C ASN A 331 -15.08 -29.34 -18.06
N VAL A 332 -14.12 -28.48 -17.72
CA VAL A 332 -14.30 -27.02 -17.66
C VAL A 332 -14.66 -26.47 -19.04
N VAL A 333 -13.94 -26.87 -20.10
CA VAL A 333 -14.20 -26.40 -21.46
C VAL A 333 -15.60 -26.76 -21.93
N ARG A 334 -16.04 -28.00 -21.70
CA ARG A 334 -17.41 -28.44 -22.03
C ARG A 334 -18.47 -27.62 -21.28
N LYS A 335 -18.32 -27.47 -19.96
CA LYS A 335 -19.25 -26.68 -19.13
C LYS A 335 -19.32 -25.22 -19.55
N ALA A 336 -18.17 -24.63 -19.87
CA ALA A 336 -18.08 -23.25 -20.32
C ALA A 336 -18.77 -23.07 -21.67
N ALA A 337 -18.58 -23.99 -22.63
CA ALA A 337 -19.26 -23.96 -23.91
C ALA A 337 -20.79 -24.02 -23.74
N GLU A 338 -21.29 -25.00 -22.98
CA GLU A 338 -22.72 -25.11 -22.65
C GLU A 338 -23.28 -23.82 -22.01
N TYR A 339 -22.53 -23.23 -21.09
CA TYR A 339 -22.92 -21.97 -20.44
C TYR A 339 -22.99 -20.80 -21.44
N PHE A 340 -21.94 -20.57 -22.23
CA PHE A 340 -21.89 -19.41 -23.13
C PHE A 340 -22.83 -19.54 -24.33
N ASP A 341 -23.01 -20.76 -24.86
CA ASP A 341 -24.01 -21.05 -25.90
C ASP A 341 -25.43 -20.73 -25.38
N GLY A 342 -25.74 -21.17 -24.15
CA GLY A 342 -27.02 -20.88 -23.49
C GLY A 342 -27.28 -19.38 -23.27
N HIS A 343 -26.23 -18.59 -23.09
CA HIS A 343 -26.30 -17.14 -22.88
C HIS A 343 -26.05 -16.32 -24.15
N ARG A 344 -25.87 -16.97 -25.31
CA ARG A 344 -25.59 -16.32 -26.62
C ARG A 344 -24.35 -15.40 -26.59
N VAL A 345 -23.31 -15.79 -25.84
CA VAL A 345 -22.05 -15.07 -25.74
C VAL A 345 -21.04 -15.69 -26.69
N ILE A 346 -20.37 -14.89 -27.52
CA ILE A 346 -19.29 -15.40 -28.41
C ILE A 346 -18.09 -15.80 -27.54
N HIS A 347 -17.60 -17.03 -27.71
CA HIS A 347 -16.54 -17.58 -26.86
C HIS A 347 -15.55 -18.47 -27.63
N GLY A 348 -14.37 -18.73 -27.04
CA GLY A 348 -13.29 -19.53 -27.64
C GLY A 348 -13.20 -20.99 -27.17
N TYR A 349 -14.22 -21.47 -26.44
CA TYR A 349 -14.22 -22.80 -25.79
C TYR A 349 -14.58 -23.94 -26.75
N HIS A 350 -13.82 -24.07 -27.84
CA HIS A 350 -13.95 -25.17 -28.80
C HIS A 350 -12.67 -25.99 -28.95
N ASN A 351 -11.54 -25.49 -28.42
CA ASN A 351 -10.27 -26.18 -28.46
C ASN A 351 -10.02 -26.93 -27.14
N GLU A 352 -9.95 -28.26 -27.21
CA GLU A 352 -9.67 -29.12 -26.06
C GLU A 352 -8.16 -29.27 -25.76
N SER A 353 -7.29 -28.73 -26.63
CA SER A 353 -5.84 -28.77 -26.48
C SER A 353 -5.31 -27.38 -26.11
N PRO A 354 -5.16 -27.06 -24.81
CA PRO A 354 -4.72 -25.75 -24.39
C PRO A 354 -3.27 -25.52 -24.76
N ARG A 355 -2.95 -24.29 -25.18
CA ARG A 355 -1.57 -23.82 -25.29
C ARG A 355 -1.35 -22.73 -24.25
N PHE A 356 -0.61 -23.07 -23.20
CA PHE A 356 -0.23 -22.10 -22.19
C PHE A 356 1.13 -21.52 -22.52
N GLY A 357 1.18 -20.22 -22.79
CA GLY A 357 2.40 -19.46 -22.93
C GLY A 357 2.49 -18.33 -21.90
N ILE A 358 3.61 -17.61 -21.96
CA ILE A 358 3.87 -16.46 -21.08
C ILE A 358 2.82 -15.35 -21.23
N ASN A 359 2.23 -15.20 -22.43
CA ASN A 359 1.22 -14.17 -22.68
C ASN A 359 -0.13 -14.55 -22.06
N GLU A 360 -0.56 -15.81 -22.17
CA GLU A 360 -1.81 -16.31 -21.56
C GLU A 360 -1.72 -16.23 -20.03
N TYR A 361 -0.53 -16.54 -19.47
CA TYR A 361 -0.27 -16.35 -18.04
C TYR A 361 -0.32 -14.88 -17.64
N TYR A 362 0.30 -13.99 -18.41
CA TYR A 362 0.23 -12.55 -18.15
C TYR A 362 -1.20 -12.04 -18.21
N ASP A 363 -1.99 -12.49 -19.19
CA ASP A 363 -3.41 -12.21 -19.29
C ASP A 363 -4.17 -12.67 -18.04
N ALA A 364 -3.86 -13.85 -17.51
CA ALA A 364 -4.49 -14.36 -16.28
C ALA A 364 -4.09 -13.53 -15.06
N TRP A 365 -2.82 -13.11 -14.98
CA TRP A 365 -2.35 -12.20 -13.93
C TRP A 365 -3.11 -10.86 -13.94
N LYS A 366 -3.40 -10.30 -15.13
CA LYS A 366 -4.15 -9.03 -15.23
C LYS A 366 -5.57 -9.12 -14.66
N LEU A 367 -6.15 -10.32 -14.62
CA LEU A 367 -7.50 -10.54 -14.09
C LEU A 367 -7.53 -10.59 -12.56
N ARG A 368 -6.39 -10.68 -11.85
CA ARG A 368 -6.31 -10.79 -10.37
C ARG A 368 -7.03 -9.69 -9.60
N GLY A 369 -7.29 -8.54 -10.23
CA GLY A 369 -8.14 -7.48 -9.67
C GLY A 369 -9.65 -7.76 -9.67
N ASP A 370 -10.13 -8.80 -10.35
CA ASP A 370 -11.52 -9.25 -10.33
C ASP A 370 -11.83 -10.09 -9.07
N ASP A 371 -13.12 -10.22 -8.76
CA ASP A 371 -13.63 -11.12 -7.72
C ASP A 371 -13.42 -12.59 -8.14
N PRO A 372 -12.69 -13.40 -7.35
CA PRO A 372 -12.43 -14.81 -7.65
C PRO A 372 -13.69 -15.64 -7.89
N GLU A 373 -14.80 -15.27 -7.25
CA GLU A 373 -16.08 -15.97 -7.39
C GLU A 373 -16.62 -16.00 -8.81
N LEU A 374 -16.24 -15.03 -9.63
CA LEU A 374 -16.62 -14.95 -11.04
C LEU A 374 -15.94 -16.05 -11.88
N TYR A 375 -14.96 -16.76 -11.33
CA TYR A 375 -14.19 -17.81 -12.02
C TYR A 375 -14.25 -19.15 -11.30
N ARG A 376 -15.16 -19.31 -10.33
CA ARG A 376 -15.29 -20.48 -9.45
C ARG A 376 -15.38 -21.82 -10.22
N ASP A 377 -15.98 -21.81 -11.40
CA ASP A 377 -16.18 -23.01 -12.23
C ASP A 377 -15.05 -23.24 -13.25
N GLY A 378 -13.96 -22.47 -13.20
CA GLY A 378 -12.84 -22.54 -14.13
C GLY A 378 -12.97 -21.65 -15.37
N PHE A 379 -14.08 -20.94 -15.52
CA PHE A 379 -14.36 -19.98 -16.59
C PHE A 379 -15.13 -18.77 -16.06
N PHE A 380 -15.14 -17.68 -16.82
CA PHE A 380 -15.75 -16.41 -16.39
C PHE A 380 -17.29 -16.43 -16.46
N CYS A 381 -17.92 -16.29 -15.29
CA CYS A 381 -19.36 -16.25 -15.07
C CYS A 381 -19.75 -14.87 -14.49
N PRO A 382 -20.07 -13.86 -15.32
CA PRO A 382 -20.50 -12.56 -14.81
C PRO A 382 -21.86 -12.68 -14.11
N LYS A 383 -22.01 -11.99 -12.97
CA LYS A 383 -23.32 -11.87 -12.31
C LYS A 383 -24.30 -11.06 -13.18
N PRO A 384 -25.62 -11.33 -13.11
CA PRO A 384 -26.62 -10.57 -13.86
C PRO A 384 -26.55 -9.06 -13.57
N LEU A 385 -26.85 -8.22 -14.57
CA LEU A 385 -26.83 -6.75 -14.48
C LEU A 385 -27.69 -6.13 -13.35
N GLN A 386 -28.61 -6.90 -12.76
CA GLN A 386 -29.44 -6.48 -11.61
C GLN A 386 -28.77 -6.75 -10.25
N SER A 387 -27.47 -7.05 -10.22
CA SER A 387 -26.71 -7.25 -8.98
C SER A 387 -26.58 -5.95 -8.17
N ASP A 388 -26.30 -6.06 -6.87
CA ASP A 388 -26.04 -4.89 -6.02
C ASP A 388 -24.78 -4.12 -6.46
N GLU A 389 -24.60 -2.89 -5.93
CA GLU A 389 -23.43 -2.05 -6.27
C GLU A 389 -22.10 -2.76 -5.97
N TRP A 390 -22.03 -3.55 -4.90
CA TRP A 390 -20.83 -4.29 -4.53
C TRP A 390 -20.42 -5.28 -5.63
N ASP A 391 -21.38 -6.07 -6.12
CA ASP A 391 -21.19 -7.06 -7.16
C ASP A 391 -20.84 -6.41 -8.51
N TYR A 392 -21.39 -5.22 -8.80
CA TYR A 392 -20.96 -4.44 -9.95
C TYR A 392 -19.45 -4.20 -9.90
N HIS A 393 -18.87 -3.80 -8.77
CA HIS A 393 -17.44 -3.56 -8.64
C HIS A 393 -16.57 -4.82 -8.51
N GLY A 394 -17.18 -6.03 -8.56
CA GLY A 394 -16.45 -7.30 -8.60
C GLY A 394 -15.66 -7.52 -9.89
N ILE A 395 -16.07 -6.88 -11.00
CA ILE A 395 -15.31 -6.88 -12.25
C ILE A 395 -14.57 -5.55 -12.40
N ASN A 396 -13.26 -5.59 -12.64
CA ASN A 396 -12.53 -4.38 -13.02
C ASN A 396 -12.82 -4.03 -14.50
N ARG A 397 -13.56 -2.95 -14.71
CA ARG A 397 -13.95 -2.49 -16.06
C ARG A 397 -12.95 -1.55 -16.72
N GLU A 398 -12.01 -1.00 -15.95
CA GLU A 398 -10.95 -0.13 -16.46
C GLU A 398 -9.69 -0.92 -16.82
N TYR A 399 -9.44 -2.02 -16.10
CA TYR A 399 -8.31 -2.90 -16.31
C TYR A 399 -8.71 -4.37 -16.33
N PRO A 400 -8.16 -5.20 -17.24
CA PRO A 400 -7.31 -4.81 -18.36
C PRO A 400 -8.10 -4.12 -19.48
N GLN A 401 -7.41 -3.32 -20.30
CA GLN A 401 -7.99 -2.59 -21.44
C GLN A 401 -8.75 -3.51 -22.41
N ASN A 402 -8.20 -4.71 -22.66
CA ASN A 402 -8.90 -5.75 -23.42
C ASN A 402 -9.81 -6.56 -22.49
N TYR A 403 -11.07 -6.16 -22.39
CA TYR A 403 -12.06 -6.87 -21.58
C TYR A 403 -12.27 -8.34 -22.00
N ARG A 404 -12.04 -8.67 -23.27
CA ARG A 404 -12.36 -10.00 -23.85
C ARG A 404 -11.50 -11.13 -23.31
N ILE A 405 -10.34 -10.84 -22.72
CA ILE A 405 -9.43 -11.88 -22.20
C ILE A 405 -10.08 -12.74 -21.11
N ARG A 406 -11.12 -12.22 -20.43
CA ARG A 406 -11.94 -12.98 -19.45
C ARG A 406 -12.63 -14.20 -20.07
N TYR A 407 -12.93 -14.13 -21.37
CA TYR A 407 -13.59 -15.21 -22.11
C TYR A 407 -12.60 -16.16 -22.79
N HIS A 408 -11.29 -15.97 -22.60
CA HIS A 408 -10.28 -16.89 -23.13
C HIS A 408 -10.13 -18.09 -22.16
N PRO A 409 -10.23 -19.35 -22.65
CA PRO A 409 -10.20 -20.53 -21.80
C PRO A 409 -8.90 -20.66 -21.01
N GLU A 410 -7.75 -20.44 -21.66
CA GLU A 410 -6.44 -20.56 -21.03
C GLU A 410 -6.24 -19.51 -19.93
N THR A 411 -6.71 -18.29 -20.17
CA THR A 411 -6.62 -17.20 -19.20
C THR A 411 -7.50 -17.48 -17.97
N ALA A 412 -8.76 -17.86 -18.18
CA ALA A 412 -9.71 -18.08 -17.09
C ALA A 412 -9.32 -19.30 -16.22
N ILE A 413 -8.83 -20.39 -16.83
CA ILE A 413 -8.40 -21.56 -16.05
C ILE A 413 -7.14 -21.26 -15.23
N LEU A 414 -6.18 -20.51 -15.75
CA LEU A 414 -4.97 -20.14 -14.99
C LEU A 414 -5.30 -19.24 -13.79
N TYR A 415 -6.24 -18.30 -13.97
CA TYR A 415 -6.77 -17.49 -12.89
C TYR A 415 -7.47 -18.37 -11.83
N TYR A 416 -8.34 -19.27 -12.25
CA TYR A 416 -9.01 -20.22 -11.35
C TYR A 416 -7.98 -21.05 -10.57
N MET A 417 -6.98 -21.59 -11.24
CA MET A 417 -5.93 -22.39 -10.62
C MET A 417 -5.14 -21.59 -9.57
N TYR A 418 -4.80 -20.33 -9.85
CA TYR A 418 -4.11 -19.46 -8.89
C TYR A 418 -4.89 -19.27 -7.58
N HIS A 419 -6.22 -19.19 -7.64
CA HIS A 419 -7.08 -19.00 -6.48
C HIS A 419 -7.49 -20.29 -5.78
N TYR A 420 -7.85 -21.33 -6.54
CA TYR A 420 -8.58 -22.50 -6.02
C TYR A 420 -7.78 -23.82 -6.06
N ASN A 421 -6.78 -23.97 -6.95
CA ASN A 421 -6.04 -25.22 -7.06
C ASN A 421 -5.00 -25.34 -5.93
N GLN A 422 -5.17 -26.35 -5.08
CA GLN A 422 -4.30 -26.56 -3.91
C GLN A 422 -2.87 -26.94 -4.30
N GLY A 423 -2.69 -27.73 -5.37
CA GLY A 423 -1.37 -28.10 -5.86
C GLY A 423 -0.56 -26.88 -6.30
N VAL A 424 -1.19 -25.99 -7.07
CA VAL A 424 -0.62 -24.69 -7.46
C VAL A 424 -0.26 -23.85 -6.25
N ARG A 425 -1.17 -23.72 -5.27
CA ARG A 425 -0.92 -22.92 -4.06
C ARG A 425 0.22 -23.48 -3.22
N LYS A 426 0.24 -24.80 -3.00
CA LYS A 426 1.25 -25.50 -2.20
C LYS A 426 2.63 -25.47 -2.85
N THR A 427 2.72 -25.72 -4.15
CA THR A 427 3.98 -25.65 -4.88
C THR A 427 4.44 -24.20 -5.02
N GLY A 428 3.52 -23.29 -5.32
CA GLY A 428 3.78 -21.86 -5.45
C GLY A 428 4.27 -21.20 -4.17
N SER A 429 3.80 -21.64 -2.99
CA SER A 429 4.21 -21.08 -1.69
C SER A 429 5.59 -21.55 -1.21
N GLN A 430 6.20 -22.53 -1.88
CA GLN A 430 7.55 -22.97 -1.55
C GLN A 430 8.55 -21.82 -1.72
N ILE A 431 9.34 -21.56 -0.68
CA ILE A 431 10.38 -20.54 -0.72
C ILE A 431 11.61 -21.09 -1.43
N VAL A 432 12.14 -20.29 -2.36
CA VAL A 432 13.37 -20.57 -3.10
C VAL A 432 14.36 -19.43 -2.95
N GLU A 433 15.64 -19.78 -2.90
CA GLU A 433 16.73 -18.81 -3.00
C GLU A 433 17.13 -18.64 -4.45
N ILE A 434 17.09 -17.40 -4.95
CA ILE A 434 17.47 -17.07 -6.32
C ILE A 434 18.68 -16.14 -6.30
N LYS A 435 19.75 -16.55 -6.97
CA LYS A 435 20.82 -15.63 -7.36
C LYS A 435 20.36 -14.87 -8.61
N VAL A 436 20.03 -13.59 -8.43
CA VAL A 436 19.46 -12.74 -9.47
C VAL A 436 20.51 -12.48 -10.55
N ASN A 437 20.12 -12.71 -11.80
CA ASN A 437 20.99 -12.48 -12.96
C ASN A 437 21.23 -10.97 -13.13
N PRO A 438 22.47 -10.49 -13.33
CA PRO A 438 22.75 -9.06 -13.55
C PRO A 438 21.94 -8.42 -14.68
N ARG A 439 21.57 -9.18 -15.72
CA ARG A 439 20.70 -8.69 -16.80
C ARG A 439 19.28 -8.39 -16.33
N MET A 440 18.77 -9.17 -15.37
CA MET A 440 17.48 -8.93 -14.73
C MET A 440 17.52 -7.68 -13.87
N ILE A 441 18.62 -7.47 -13.13
CA ILE A 441 18.85 -6.25 -12.33
C ILE A 441 18.82 -5.02 -13.24
N GLY A 442 19.58 -5.05 -14.33
CA GLY A 442 19.59 -3.95 -15.31
C GLY A 442 18.23 -3.70 -15.97
N ALA A 443 17.46 -4.75 -16.24
CA ALA A 443 16.10 -4.61 -16.76
C ALA A 443 15.14 -4.01 -15.73
N ALA A 444 15.19 -4.46 -14.47
CA ALA A 444 14.38 -3.92 -13.38
C ALA A 444 14.66 -2.43 -13.15
N LYS A 445 15.92 -1.99 -13.23
CA LYS A 445 16.31 -0.58 -13.14
C LYS A 445 15.68 0.28 -14.25
N LYS A 446 15.77 -0.17 -15.51
CA LYS A 446 15.15 0.55 -16.64
C LYS A 446 13.63 0.58 -16.54
N VAL A 447 13.02 -0.52 -16.09
CA VAL A 447 11.57 -0.58 -15.84
C VAL A 447 11.16 0.37 -14.73
N GLN A 448 11.91 0.44 -13.62
CA GLN A 448 11.70 1.39 -12.52
C GLN A 448 11.69 2.84 -13.03
N GLU A 449 12.68 3.23 -13.83
CA GLU A 449 12.78 4.58 -14.41
C GLU A 449 11.57 4.94 -15.29
N ARG A 450 11.07 3.98 -16.08
CA ARG A 450 9.88 4.16 -16.92
C ARG A 450 8.60 4.24 -16.08
N MET A 451 8.49 3.41 -15.05
CA MET A 451 7.35 3.40 -14.14
C MET A 451 7.22 4.72 -13.37
N GLN A 452 8.33 5.31 -12.93
CA GLN A 452 8.29 6.63 -12.27
C GLN A 452 7.59 7.70 -13.12
N LYS A 453 7.86 7.72 -14.43
CA LYS A 453 7.20 8.64 -15.38
C LYS A 453 5.73 8.29 -15.61
N GLU A 454 5.39 7.00 -15.63
CA GLU A 454 4.01 6.54 -15.73
C GLU A 454 3.19 6.98 -14.50
N ILE A 455 3.70 6.76 -13.28
CA ILE A 455 3.06 7.21 -12.03
C ILE A 455 2.86 8.74 -12.02
N ALA A 456 3.89 9.51 -12.41
CA ALA A 456 3.78 10.96 -12.52
C ALA A 456 2.64 11.38 -13.47
N SER A 457 2.48 10.69 -14.61
CA SER A 457 1.46 11.01 -15.61
C SER A 457 0.03 10.69 -15.17
N ILE A 458 -0.16 9.73 -14.26
CA ILE A 458 -1.48 9.37 -13.70
C ILE A 458 -1.93 10.41 -12.67
N GLY A 459 -0.98 11.13 -12.05
CA GLY A 459 -1.26 12.11 -10.99
C GLY A 459 -1.49 11.50 -9.61
N VAL A 460 -1.04 10.26 -9.39
CA VAL A 460 -1.05 9.63 -8.06
C VAL A 460 0.12 10.17 -7.25
N GLY A 461 -0.16 10.67 -6.05
CA GLY A 461 0.85 11.20 -5.13
C GLY A 461 1.61 10.11 -4.39
N ILE A 462 2.78 10.41 -3.84
CA ILE A 462 3.53 9.54 -2.94
C ILE A 462 3.64 10.17 -1.55
N GLU A 463 3.14 9.47 -0.54
CA GLU A 463 3.34 9.82 0.87
C GLU A 463 4.76 9.42 1.29
N THR A 464 5.61 10.41 1.50
CA THR A 464 7.02 10.25 1.86
C THR A 464 7.17 10.44 3.36
N ASN A 465 7.81 9.49 4.03
CA ASN A 465 7.91 9.49 5.49
C ASN A 465 9.39 9.41 5.91
N PRO A 466 10.17 10.52 5.87
CA PRO A 466 11.64 10.45 5.89
C PRO A 466 12.24 9.64 7.03
N SER A 467 11.84 9.87 8.28
CA SER A 467 12.33 9.13 9.45
C SER A 467 11.93 7.65 9.41
N SER A 468 10.67 7.36 9.06
CA SER A 468 10.15 5.99 8.90
C SER A 468 10.93 5.25 7.81
N ASN A 469 11.09 5.87 6.65
CA ASN A 469 11.80 5.33 5.50
C ASN A 469 13.30 5.12 5.78
N TYR A 470 13.92 5.97 6.60
CA TYR A 470 15.30 5.79 7.06
C TYR A 470 15.46 4.56 7.98
N LEU A 471 14.46 4.32 8.85
CA LEU A 471 14.47 3.23 9.83
C LEU A 471 14.03 1.89 9.23
N ILE A 472 13.14 1.91 8.24
CA ILE A 472 12.59 0.71 7.59
C ILE A 472 13.38 0.36 6.33
N GLY A 473 13.76 1.37 5.54
CA GLY A 473 14.46 1.20 4.27
C GLY A 473 15.94 0.81 4.41
N THR A 474 16.59 0.60 3.26
CA THR A 474 17.99 0.14 3.20
C THR A 474 19.02 1.27 3.16
N PHE A 475 18.58 2.52 2.95
CA PHE A 475 19.45 3.68 2.91
C PHE A 475 19.67 4.24 4.32
N ARG A 476 20.87 4.77 4.58
CA ARG A 476 21.29 5.26 5.92
C ARG A 476 21.66 6.73 5.96
N ARG A 477 21.20 7.49 4.96
CA ARG A 477 21.41 8.94 4.89
C ARG A 477 20.22 9.59 4.21
N TYR A 478 19.75 10.71 4.77
CA TYR A 478 18.60 11.45 4.24
C TYR A 478 18.87 12.11 2.87
N ASP A 479 20.12 12.36 2.50
CA ASP A 479 20.48 12.85 1.15
C ASP A 479 20.35 11.78 0.07
N ARG A 480 20.15 10.52 0.46
CA ARG A 480 19.80 9.40 -0.42
C ARG A 480 18.30 9.13 -0.47
N HIS A 481 17.49 9.95 0.19
CA HIS A 481 16.04 9.74 0.25
C HIS A 481 15.43 9.80 -1.16
N PRO A 482 14.59 8.83 -1.57
CA PRO A 482 13.97 8.77 -2.89
C PRO A 482 13.22 10.04 -3.33
N VAL A 483 12.68 10.81 -2.38
CA VAL A 483 11.96 12.08 -2.63
C VAL A 483 12.72 13.05 -3.54
N ILE A 484 14.05 13.10 -3.43
CA ILE A 484 14.91 13.98 -4.25
C ILE A 484 14.92 13.49 -5.72
N LYS A 485 14.84 12.18 -5.95
CA LYS A 485 14.76 11.59 -7.29
C LYS A 485 13.36 11.69 -7.88
N TRP A 486 12.32 11.64 -7.06
CA TRP A 486 10.94 11.76 -7.50
C TRP A 486 10.57 13.20 -7.90
N TYR A 487 11.13 14.18 -7.20
CA TYR A 487 10.84 15.59 -7.46
C TYR A 487 12.07 16.46 -7.15
N ASN A 488 12.64 17.13 -8.15
CA ASN A 488 13.80 18.01 -7.98
C ASN A 488 13.55 19.48 -8.42
N MET A 489 12.32 19.82 -8.81
CA MET A 489 11.97 21.18 -9.22
C MET A 489 12.12 22.15 -8.03
N GLY A 490 12.97 23.16 -8.22
CA GLY A 490 13.39 24.09 -7.18
C GLY A 490 14.77 23.77 -6.58
N LEU A 491 15.29 22.55 -6.73
CA LEU A 491 16.67 22.18 -6.30
C LEU A 491 17.74 22.50 -7.35
N THR A 492 17.36 22.59 -8.62
CA THR A 492 18.28 22.86 -9.73
C THR A 492 17.60 23.68 -10.83
N CYS A 493 18.40 24.41 -11.61
CA CYS A 493 17.97 25.09 -12.83
C CYS A 493 18.46 24.38 -14.11
N ASP A 494 19.17 23.27 -13.98
CA ASP A 494 19.66 22.48 -15.12
C ASP A 494 18.46 21.82 -15.85
N PRO A 495 18.18 22.19 -17.11
CA PRO A 495 17.05 21.65 -17.85
C PRO A 495 17.11 20.13 -18.05
N GLU A 496 18.30 19.54 -18.17
CA GLU A 496 18.45 18.10 -18.37
C GLU A 496 18.16 17.32 -17.09
N LEU A 497 18.59 17.83 -15.93
CA LEU A 497 18.26 17.22 -14.64
C LEU A 497 16.77 17.32 -14.32
N LEU A 498 16.13 18.44 -14.66
CA LEU A 498 14.68 18.61 -14.49
C LEU A 498 13.89 17.68 -15.42
N LYS A 499 14.31 17.54 -16.68
CA LYS A 499 13.68 16.66 -17.67
C LYS A 499 13.87 15.16 -17.35
N ALA A 500 14.99 14.81 -16.74
CA ALA A 500 15.26 13.44 -16.31
C ALA A 500 14.41 13.04 -15.11
N CYS A 501 14.13 13.97 -14.20
CA CYS A 501 13.28 13.74 -13.03
C CYS A 501 11.82 13.52 -13.46
N PRO A 502 11.11 12.51 -12.91
CA PRO A 502 9.71 12.25 -13.23
C PRO A 502 8.75 13.35 -12.73
N GLN A 503 9.16 14.17 -11.76
CA GLN A 503 8.34 15.22 -11.15
C GLN A 503 7.02 14.69 -10.55
N ILE A 504 7.10 13.58 -9.81
CA ILE A 504 5.97 12.97 -9.11
C ILE A 504 5.51 13.90 -7.99
N GLN A 505 4.19 13.99 -7.76
CA GLN A 505 3.67 14.69 -6.59
C GLN A 505 4.01 13.92 -5.33
N VAL A 506 4.61 14.60 -4.35
CA VAL A 506 5.06 13.99 -3.09
C VAL A 506 4.60 14.82 -1.91
N SER A 507 4.34 14.17 -0.79
CA SER A 507 4.06 14.81 0.51
C SER A 507 5.07 14.33 1.54
N VAL A 508 5.46 15.18 2.49
CA VAL A 508 6.31 14.79 3.62
C VAL A 508 5.40 14.60 4.83
N ASN A 509 5.44 13.43 5.46
CA ASN A 509 4.61 13.09 6.62
C ASN A 509 5.45 12.40 7.70
N THR A 510 4.88 12.30 8.91
CA THR A 510 5.56 11.73 10.07
C THR A 510 5.40 10.22 10.24
N ASP A 511 4.47 9.60 9.49
CA ASP A 511 4.01 8.23 9.72
C ASP A 511 3.56 8.03 11.18
N ASP A 512 4.25 7.22 12.00
CA ASP A 512 3.98 7.08 13.43
C ASP A 512 4.86 8.00 14.31
N GLN A 513 4.32 9.16 14.70
CA GLN A 513 5.02 10.14 15.55
C GLN A 513 5.48 9.54 16.89
N GLY A 514 4.73 8.58 17.43
CA GLY A 514 5.03 7.95 18.71
C GLY A 514 6.24 7.03 18.64
N VAL A 515 6.24 6.10 17.67
CA VAL A 515 7.30 5.09 17.51
C VAL A 515 8.59 5.72 17.00
N PHE A 516 8.50 6.73 16.12
CA PHE A 516 9.68 7.41 15.56
C PHE A 516 10.12 8.64 16.36
N SER A 517 9.32 9.10 17.33
CA SER A 517 9.63 10.24 18.19
C SER A 517 9.99 11.50 17.39
N THR A 518 9.14 11.83 16.42
CA THR A 518 9.37 12.91 15.45
C THR A 518 8.18 13.86 15.32
N TYR A 519 8.42 15.02 14.71
CA TYR A 519 7.44 16.05 14.38
C TYR A 519 7.54 16.38 12.90
N ILE A 520 6.48 16.96 12.32
CA ILE A 520 6.48 17.31 10.89
C ILE A 520 7.65 18.25 10.56
N GLU A 521 7.94 19.21 11.44
CA GLU A 521 9.06 20.14 11.29
C GLU A 521 10.41 19.42 11.23
N ASN A 522 10.59 18.38 12.04
CA ASN A 522 11.80 17.57 12.04
C ASN A 522 12.00 16.86 10.69
N GLU A 523 10.92 16.32 10.10
CA GLU A 523 10.99 15.65 8.79
C GLU A 523 11.51 16.59 7.70
N TYR A 524 11.01 17.83 7.65
CA TYR A 524 11.53 18.87 6.75
C TYR A 524 12.97 19.27 7.12
N ALA A 525 13.29 19.42 8.41
CA ALA A 525 14.63 19.80 8.86
C ALA A 525 15.68 18.74 8.51
N TYR A 526 15.35 17.45 8.63
CA TYR A 526 16.25 16.35 8.27
C TYR A 526 16.60 16.37 6.79
N LEU A 527 15.60 16.59 5.92
CA LEU A 527 15.82 16.76 4.48
C LEU A 527 16.68 18.00 4.19
N ALA A 528 16.36 19.14 4.81
CA ALA A 528 17.10 20.38 4.64
C ALA A 528 18.58 20.23 5.01
N LEU A 529 18.86 19.74 6.22
CA LEU A 529 20.20 19.56 6.75
C LEU A 529 21.02 18.53 5.94
N ALA A 530 20.36 17.51 5.41
CA ALA A 530 21.02 16.52 4.57
C ALA A 530 21.47 17.14 3.25
N LEU A 531 20.58 17.91 2.60
CA LEU A 531 20.87 18.60 1.34
C LEU A 531 21.92 19.71 1.50
N GLU A 532 21.90 20.46 2.60
CA GLU A 532 22.91 21.49 2.91
C GLU A 532 24.32 20.88 3.09
N LYS A 533 24.40 19.58 3.46
CA LYS A 533 25.66 18.85 3.63
C LYS A 533 26.06 18.03 2.41
N SER A 534 25.20 17.93 1.40
CA SER A 534 25.47 17.14 0.20
C SER A 534 26.56 17.79 -0.65
N LYS A 535 27.57 17.00 -1.02
CA LYS A 535 28.73 17.44 -1.80
C LYS A 535 28.95 16.54 -3.01
N ASP A 536 29.48 17.12 -4.08
CA ASP A 536 29.95 16.38 -5.25
C ASP A 536 31.27 15.64 -4.97
N SER A 537 31.80 14.94 -5.98
CA SER A 537 33.08 14.25 -5.90
C SER A 537 34.28 15.18 -5.70
N GLU A 538 34.14 16.47 -6.01
CA GLU A 538 35.17 17.49 -5.86
C GLU A 538 35.09 18.20 -4.49
N GLY A 539 34.07 17.89 -3.70
CA GLY A 539 33.84 18.46 -2.37
C GLY A 539 33.06 19.77 -2.36
N ASN A 540 32.56 20.22 -3.51
CA ASN A 540 31.70 21.39 -3.63
C ASN A 540 30.27 21.04 -3.19
N LEU A 541 29.54 22.02 -2.66
CA LEU A 541 28.14 21.83 -2.28
C LEU A 541 27.29 21.60 -3.53
N LEU A 542 26.46 20.55 -3.51
CA LEU A 542 25.56 20.21 -4.63
C LEU A 542 24.41 21.21 -4.77
N TYR A 543 23.93 21.75 -3.65
CA TYR A 543 22.73 22.57 -3.62
C TYR A 543 22.98 23.89 -2.91
N ASN A 544 22.39 24.95 -3.46
CA ASN A 544 22.33 26.24 -2.81
C ASN A 544 21.20 26.26 -1.76
N ARG A 545 21.43 26.92 -0.63
CA ARG A 545 20.44 27.01 0.47
C ARG A 545 19.10 27.59 0.03
N SER A 546 19.08 28.61 -0.84
CA SER A 546 17.84 29.20 -1.34
C SER A 546 17.04 28.22 -2.21
N PHE A 547 17.72 27.35 -2.97
CA PHE A 547 17.08 26.31 -3.77
C PHE A 547 16.50 25.20 -2.89
N ILE A 548 17.22 24.81 -1.82
CA ILE A 548 16.68 23.86 -0.82
C ILE A 548 15.39 24.40 -0.21
N LEU A 549 15.37 25.66 0.24
CA LEU A 549 14.17 26.26 0.84
C LEU A 549 13.00 26.35 -0.16
N GLN A 550 13.28 26.72 -1.42
CA GLN A 550 12.24 26.76 -2.46
C GLN A 550 11.67 25.37 -2.76
N TRP A 551 12.51 24.34 -2.79
CA TRP A 551 12.07 22.96 -2.99
C TRP A 551 11.21 22.46 -1.82
N LEU A 552 11.63 22.72 -0.58
CA LEU A 552 10.83 22.37 0.61
C LEU A 552 9.47 23.09 0.62
N GLU A 553 9.42 24.34 0.17
CA GLU A 553 8.15 25.07 0.00
C GLU A 553 7.25 24.40 -1.05
N ASN A 554 7.84 23.94 -2.17
CA ASN A 554 7.09 23.18 -3.17
C ASN A 554 6.52 21.88 -2.58
N LEU A 555 7.32 21.14 -1.80
CA LEU A 555 6.86 19.92 -1.12
C LEU A 555 5.72 20.22 -0.13
N ARG A 556 5.85 21.30 0.65
CA ARG A 556 4.84 21.74 1.61
C ARG A 556 3.51 22.04 0.95
N ARG A 557 3.54 22.76 -0.18
CA ARG A 557 2.33 23.07 -0.96
C ARG A 557 1.69 21.80 -1.53
N MET A 558 2.49 20.91 -2.13
CA MET A 558 2.00 19.61 -2.62
C MET A 558 1.40 18.75 -1.51
N GLY A 559 1.95 18.78 -0.29
CA GLY A 559 1.39 18.07 0.86
C GLY A 559 0.01 18.58 1.26
N ILE A 560 -0.19 19.91 1.23
CA ILE A 560 -1.51 20.51 1.48
C ILE A 560 -2.50 20.13 0.37
N ASP A 561 -2.09 20.21 -0.89
CA ASP A 561 -2.94 19.88 -2.04
C ASP A 561 -3.34 18.39 -2.10
N GLN A 562 -2.52 17.51 -1.50
CA GLN A 562 -2.79 16.06 -1.39
C GLN A 562 -3.67 15.67 -0.21
N THR A 563 -4.10 16.62 0.63
CA THR A 563 -5.00 16.33 1.74
C THR A 563 -6.39 16.00 1.19
N PHE A 564 -7.09 15.01 1.75
CA PHE A 564 -8.47 14.71 1.37
C PHE A 564 -9.52 15.73 1.90
N SER A 565 -9.14 16.99 2.10
CA SER A 565 -9.90 18.04 2.81
C SER A 565 -11.01 18.70 2.00
#